data_AF-A0A957HD20-F1
#
_entry.id   AF-A0A957HD20-F1
#
_cell.length_a   1.000
_cell.length_b   1.000
_cell.length_c   1.000
_cell.angle_alpha   90.00
_cell.angle_beta   90.00
_cell.angle_gamma   90.00
#
_symmetry.space_group_name_H-M   'P 1'
#
loop_
_entity.id
_entity.type
_entity.pdbx_description
1 polymer ?
#
loop_
_entity_poly.entity_id
_entity_poly.type
_entity_poly.pdbx_seq_one_letter_code
_entity_poly.pdbx_strand_id
1 'polypeptide(L)'
;DEATAHAGEWQVDETMARLAAEGVEAIIVAVANGGDRRTDEYSPFNIPGEGGGQAQQLAQFLIESVVPLVESDFRVHSGRQNRFLFGSSLGALFSLYLLHERPDQFGGAGLMSPSLWPAGYAIFPYLRDRPATQARIYLDVGTRELSGRFAFLRLHWPSRQYRQAAARLYALLAAREPAANLHFFIEPGARHGEAAWARRLPTALRFLLANPTG
;
A
#
# COMPACT_ATOMS: atom_id res chain seq x y z
N ASP A 1 5.84 -15.93 -17.78
CA ASP A 1 4.60 -15.55 -18.48
C ASP A 1 4.70 -14.10 -18.95
N GLU A 2 5.09 -13.87 -20.21
CA GLU A 2 5.38 -12.52 -20.74
C GLU A 2 4.24 -11.98 -21.64
N ALA A 3 3.08 -12.65 -21.67
CA ALA A 3 2.10 -12.47 -22.76
C ALA A 3 0.96 -11.46 -22.49
N THR A 4 0.92 -10.75 -21.35
CA THR A 4 -0.20 -9.81 -21.08
C THR A 4 0.19 -8.42 -20.56
N ALA A 5 1.46 -8.04 -20.53
CA ALA A 5 1.89 -6.78 -19.92
C ALA A 5 2.42 -5.75 -20.94
N HIS A 6 1.54 -5.10 -21.70
CA HIS A 6 1.94 -3.92 -22.47
C HIS A 6 2.31 -2.68 -21.61
N ALA A 7 2.43 -2.85 -20.29
CA ALA A 7 3.06 -1.89 -19.40
C ALA A 7 3.75 -2.51 -18.16
N GLY A 8 4.45 -3.64 -18.32
CA GLY A 8 5.29 -4.24 -17.27
C GLY A 8 4.53 -4.81 -16.06
N GLU A 9 5.20 -5.66 -15.30
CA GLU A 9 4.68 -6.27 -14.07
C GLU A 9 5.50 -5.83 -12.84
N TRP A 10 5.00 -6.15 -11.65
CA TRP A 10 5.64 -5.81 -10.37
C TRP A 10 6.86 -6.67 -10.05
N GLN A 11 7.05 -7.78 -10.76
CA GLN A 11 8.11 -8.76 -10.51
C GLN A 11 8.10 -9.26 -9.07
N VAL A 12 6.92 -9.61 -8.56
CA VAL A 12 6.75 -9.96 -7.15
C VAL A 12 7.38 -11.32 -6.87
N ASP A 13 7.16 -12.29 -7.74
CA ASP A 13 7.69 -13.64 -7.66
C ASP A 13 9.21 -13.64 -7.80
N GLU A 14 9.80 -12.92 -8.77
CA GLU A 14 11.26 -12.82 -8.87
C GLU A 14 11.87 -12.08 -7.67
N THR A 15 11.17 -11.04 -7.18
CA THR A 15 11.62 -10.34 -5.98
C THR A 15 11.60 -11.27 -4.77
N MET A 16 10.53 -12.02 -4.55
CA MET A 16 10.44 -12.96 -3.44
C MET A 16 11.44 -14.11 -3.56
N ALA A 17 11.67 -14.64 -4.76
CA ALA A 17 12.67 -15.68 -5.00
C ALA A 17 14.08 -15.20 -4.63
N ARG A 18 14.43 -13.95 -5.01
CA ARG A 18 15.70 -13.33 -4.61
C ARG A 18 15.78 -13.08 -3.11
N LEU A 19 14.72 -12.57 -2.51
CA LEU A 19 14.68 -12.26 -1.07
C LEU A 19 14.72 -13.52 -0.20
N ALA A 20 14.16 -14.63 -0.66
CA ALA A 20 14.25 -15.92 0.02
C ALA A 20 15.71 -16.39 0.15
N ALA A 21 16.55 -16.13 -0.86
CA ALA A 21 18.00 -16.40 -0.77
C ALA A 21 18.72 -15.53 0.27
N GLU A 22 18.11 -14.42 0.70
CA GLU A 22 18.58 -13.55 1.78
C GLU A 22 17.93 -13.90 3.14
N GLY A 23 17.11 -14.95 3.21
CA GLY A 23 16.39 -15.37 4.42
C GLY A 23 15.11 -14.56 4.69
N VAL A 24 14.62 -13.80 3.72
CA VAL A 24 13.35 -13.06 3.80
C VAL A 24 12.28 -13.83 3.04
N GLU A 25 11.46 -14.57 3.78
CA GLU A 25 10.40 -15.43 3.23
C GLU A 25 9.02 -14.95 3.65
N ALA A 26 8.05 -15.03 2.73
CA ALA A 26 6.65 -14.72 2.99
C ALA A 26 5.75 -15.43 1.97
N ILE A 27 4.48 -15.64 2.34
CA ILE A 27 3.43 -15.99 1.39
C ILE A 27 2.79 -14.69 0.89
N ILE A 28 2.76 -14.52 -0.42
CA ILE A 28 2.08 -13.40 -1.07
C ILE A 28 0.67 -13.85 -1.46
N VAL A 29 -0.33 -13.11 -0.98
CA VAL A 29 -1.74 -13.34 -1.32
C VAL A 29 -2.20 -12.19 -2.19
N ALA A 30 -2.29 -12.42 -3.50
CA ALA A 30 -2.82 -11.46 -4.45
C ALA A 30 -4.35 -11.53 -4.48
N VAL A 31 -5.02 -10.40 -4.23
CA VAL A 31 -6.48 -10.31 -4.25
C VAL A 31 -6.90 -9.51 -5.49
N ALA A 32 -7.65 -10.16 -6.37
CA ALA A 32 -8.23 -9.50 -7.54
C ALA A 32 -9.18 -8.37 -7.09
N ASN A 33 -9.16 -7.25 -7.79
CA ASN A 33 -10.15 -6.19 -7.62
C ASN A 33 -11.39 -6.48 -8.48
N GLY A 34 -12.50 -5.82 -8.17
CA GLY A 34 -13.77 -5.94 -8.89
C GLY A 34 -13.83 -5.22 -10.23
N GLY A 35 -12.71 -5.00 -10.91
CA GLY A 35 -12.65 -4.34 -12.22
C GLY A 35 -13.18 -2.92 -12.17
N ASP A 36 -14.34 -2.68 -12.80
CA ASP A 36 -15.01 -1.37 -12.81
C ASP A 36 -15.36 -0.88 -11.40
N ARG A 37 -15.53 -1.79 -10.43
CA ARG A 37 -15.79 -1.47 -9.02
C ARG A 37 -14.52 -1.23 -8.19
N ARG A 38 -13.33 -1.23 -8.81
CA ARG A 38 -12.06 -1.06 -8.08
C ARG A 38 -12.03 0.23 -7.26
N THR A 39 -12.57 1.33 -7.76
CA THR A 39 -12.62 2.59 -7.02
C THR A 39 -13.54 2.49 -5.80
N ASP A 40 -14.69 1.82 -5.95
CA ASP A 40 -15.62 1.55 -4.86
C ASP A 40 -14.92 0.78 -3.73
N GLU A 41 -14.28 -0.33 -4.09
CA GLU A 41 -13.62 -1.25 -3.17
C GLU A 41 -12.40 -0.64 -2.48
N TYR A 42 -11.62 0.21 -3.17
CA TYR A 42 -10.35 0.70 -2.62
C TYR A 42 -10.48 2.04 -1.90
N SER A 43 -11.45 2.89 -2.28
CA SER A 43 -11.66 4.16 -1.60
C SER A 43 -12.60 3.98 -0.40
N PRO A 44 -12.18 4.30 0.83
CA PRO A 44 -13.09 4.34 1.97
C PRO A 44 -14.01 5.57 1.94
N PHE A 45 -13.79 6.49 1.00
CA PHE A 45 -14.55 7.73 0.87
C PHE A 45 -15.33 7.73 -0.44
N ASN A 46 -16.55 8.26 -0.41
CA ASN A 46 -17.29 8.55 -1.63
C ASN A 46 -16.61 9.72 -2.38
N ILE A 47 -16.30 9.50 -3.64
CA ILE A 47 -15.70 10.45 -4.57
C ILE A 47 -16.79 10.85 -5.57
N PRO A 48 -17.24 12.13 -5.56
CA PRO A 48 -18.30 12.58 -6.45
C PRO A 48 -18.01 12.28 -7.93
N GLY A 49 -18.86 11.48 -8.56
CA GLY A 49 -18.75 11.10 -9.97
C GLY A 49 -17.78 9.95 -10.27
N GLU A 50 -17.05 9.42 -9.28
CA GLU A 50 -16.07 8.34 -9.46
C GLU A 50 -16.40 7.07 -8.63
N GLY A 51 -17.30 7.16 -7.66
CA GLY A 51 -17.64 6.05 -6.76
C GLY A 51 -16.84 6.08 -5.45
N GLY A 52 -16.69 4.95 -4.78
CA GLY A 52 -16.02 4.85 -3.46
C GLY A 52 -16.97 4.58 -2.30
N GLY A 53 -16.40 4.46 -1.10
CA GLY A 53 -17.13 4.23 0.14
C GLY A 53 -17.38 2.76 0.48
N GLN A 54 -16.85 1.83 -0.30
CA GLN A 54 -17.07 0.39 -0.13
C GLN A 54 -15.84 -0.35 0.43
N ALA A 55 -14.78 0.37 0.81
CA ALA A 55 -13.57 -0.23 1.40
C ALA A 55 -13.84 -1.06 2.65
N GLN A 56 -14.87 -0.75 3.44
CA GLN A 56 -15.22 -1.57 4.61
C GLN A 56 -15.64 -3.00 4.20
N GLN A 57 -16.31 -3.18 3.07
CA GLN A 57 -16.71 -4.52 2.61
C GLN A 57 -15.50 -5.34 2.15
N LEU A 58 -14.56 -4.71 1.43
CA LEU A 58 -13.30 -5.37 1.07
C LEU A 58 -12.49 -5.70 2.32
N ALA A 59 -12.39 -4.79 3.29
CA ALA A 59 -11.73 -5.03 4.56
C ALA A 59 -12.33 -6.23 5.31
N GLN A 60 -13.67 -6.30 5.36
CA GLN A 60 -14.37 -7.41 5.99
C GLN A 60 -14.09 -8.73 5.28
N PHE A 61 -14.16 -8.77 3.95
CA PHE A 61 -13.82 -9.97 3.16
C PHE A 61 -12.38 -10.45 3.43
N LEU A 62 -11.42 -9.52 3.49
CA LEU A 62 -10.03 -9.89 3.79
C LEU A 62 -9.89 -10.51 5.18
N ILE A 63 -10.52 -9.90 6.19
CA ILE A 63 -10.36 -10.32 7.59
C ILE A 63 -11.16 -11.59 7.90
N GLU A 64 -12.37 -11.72 7.36
CA GLU A 64 -13.30 -12.78 7.73
C GLU A 64 -13.27 -13.97 6.76
N SER A 65 -12.69 -13.82 5.57
CA SER A 65 -12.62 -14.91 4.58
C SER A 65 -11.19 -15.22 4.17
N VAL A 66 -10.44 -14.22 3.67
CA VAL A 66 -9.11 -14.48 3.10
C VAL A 66 -8.10 -14.88 4.17
N VAL A 67 -8.01 -14.13 5.28
CA VAL A 67 -7.07 -14.44 6.37
C VAL A 67 -7.33 -15.84 6.95
N PRO A 68 -8.56 -16.22 7.36
CA PRO A 68 -8.83 -17.56 7.88
C PRO A 68 -8.49 -18.68 6.89
N LEU A 69 -8.81 -18.51 5.60
CA LEU A 69 -8.50 -19.48 4.56
C LEU A 69 -6.99 -19.67 4.39
N VAL A 70 -6.23 -18.58 4.38
CA VAL A 70 -4.77 -18.65 4.25
C VAL A 70 -4.13 -19.28 5.48
N GLU A 71 -4.61 -18.94 6.68
CA GLU A 71 -4.12 -19.53 7.93
C GLU A 71 -4.51 -21.01 8.10
N SER A 72 -5.59 -21.48 7.47
CA SER A 72 -5.97 -22.90 7.49
C SER A 72 -5.20 -23.74 6.46
N ASP A 73 -4.96 -23.20 5.28
CA ASP A 73 -4.50 -23.99 4.14
C ASP A 73 -2.98 -23.92 3.93
N PHE A 74 -2.32 -22.92 4.52
CA PHE A 74 -0.88 -22.68 4.35
C PHE A 74 -0.15 -22.58 5.69
N ARG A 75 1.14 -22.93 5.68
CA ARG A 75 2.03 -22.80 6.84
C ARG A 75 2.48 -21.34 6.99
N VAL A 76 1.61 -20.52 7.57
CA VAL A 76 1.89 -19.13 7.92
C VAL A 76 1.93 -18.92 9.42
N HIS A 77 2.65 -17.89 9.86
CA HIS A 77 2.55 -17.44 11.24
C HIS A 77 1.29 -16.59 11.42
N SER A 78 0.39 -16.99 12.33
CA SER A 78 -0.78 -16.19 12.70
C SER A 78 -0.41 -14.94 13.52
N GLY A 79 -1.39 -14.06 13.70
CA GLY A 79 -1.25 -12.85 14.53
C GLY A 79 -0.85 -11.62 13.72
N ARG A 80 -1.19 -10.43 14.22
CA ARG A 80 -1.07 -9.19 13.45
C ARG A 80 0.38 -8.88 13.04
N GLN A 81 1.34 -9.20 13.90
CA GLN A 81 2.77 -8.98 13.68
C GLN A 81 3.33 -9.70 12.43
N ASN A 82 2.61 -10.69 11.91
CA ASN A 82 2.99 -11.49 10.75
C ASN A 82 2.12 -11.19 9.51
N ARG A 83 1.17 -10.25 9.61
CA ARG A 83 0.23 -9.91 8.55
C ARG A 83 0.47 -8.48 8.08
N PHE A 84 0.79 -8.33 6.79
CA PHE A 84 1.15 -7.06 6.18
C PHE A 84 0.24 -6.76 5.00
N LEU A 85 -0.20 -5.51 4.90
CA LEU A 85 -0.91 -5.00 3.75
C LEU A 85 0.10 -4.44 2.75
N PHE A 86 -0.18 -4.58 1.45
CA PHE A 86 0.71 -4.02 0.43
C PHE A 86 -0.09 -3.54 -0.76
N GLY A 87 0.16 -2.31 -1.21
CA GLY A 87 -0.54 -1.78 -2.36
C GLY A 87 0.15 -0.58 -2.98
N SER A 88 -0.34 -0.19 -4.15
CA SER A 88 0.04 1.05 -4.82
C SER A 88 -1.15 1.93 -5.13
N SER A 89 -0.94 3.24 -5.30
CA SER A 89 -2.00 4.14 -5.76
C SER A 89 -3.24 4.05 -4.86
N LEU A 90 -4.43 3.77 -5.41
CA LEU A 90 -5.64 3.47 -4.62
C LEU A 90 -5.51 2.23 -3.71
N GLY A 91 -4.75 1.22 -4.11
CA GLY A 91 -4.47 0.06 -3.24
C GLY A 91 -3.63 0.44 -2.02
N ALA A 92 -2.72 1.40 -2.16
CA ALA A 92 -1.99 1.95 -1.01
C ALA A 92 -2.90 2.82 -0.12
N LEU A 93 -3.87 3.54 -0.70
CA LEU A 93 -4.90 4.24 0.08
C LEU A 93 -5.71 3.24 0.91
N PHE A 94 -6.17 2.15 0.30
CA PHE A 94 -6.89 1.07 0.97
C PHE A 94 -6.05 0.44 2.09
N SER A 95 -4.79 0.08 1.82
CA SER A 95 -3.88 -0.49 2.82
C SER A 95 -3.66 0.44 4.02
N LEU A 96 -3.51 1.74 3.76
CA LEU A 96 -3.37 2.75 4.81
C LEU A 96 -4.65 2.88 5.65
N TYR A 97 -5.81 2.89 5.00
CA TYR A 97 -7.12 2.90 5.65
C TYR A 97 -7.31 1.68 6.54
N LEU A 98 -7.12 0.48 6.00
CA LEU A 98 -7.36 -0.78 6.70
C LEU A 98 -6.39 -0.97 7.87
N LEU A 99 -5.13 -0.57 7.73
CA LEU A 99 -4.17 -0.61 8.83
C LEU A 99 -4.63 0.21 10.04
N HIS A 100 -5.22 1.39 9.81
CA HIS A 100 -5.70 2.26 10.88
C HIS A 100 -7.09 1.89 11.37
N GLU A 101 -7.92 1.27 10.53
CA GLU A 101 -9.23 0.76 10.92
C GLU A 101 -9.10 -0.49 11.79
N ARG A 102 -8.19 -1.39 11.44
CA ARG A 102 -7.98 -2.69 12.09
C ARG A 102 -6.50 -2.93 12.46
N PRO A 103 -5.91 -2.08 13.33
CA PRO A 103 -4.54 -2.24 13.79
C PRO A 103 -4.35 -3.51 14.64
N ASP A 104 -5.45 -4.12 15.10
CA ASP A 104 -5.50 -5.42 15.77
C ASP A 104 -5.29 -6.60 14.80
N GLN A 105 -5.47 -6.38 13.48
CA GLN A 105 -5.38 -7.42 12.46
C GLN A 105 -4.08 -7.37 11.66
N PHE A 106 -3.51 -6.19 11.45
CA PHE A 106 -2.32 -6.02 10.59
C PHE A 106 -1.18 -5.31 11.34
N GLY A 107 0.03 -5.83 11.17
CA GLY A 107 1.26 -5.38 11.83
C GLY A 107 2.11 -4.45 10.97
N GLY A 108 1.72 -4.23 9.71
CA GLY A 108 2.35 -3.23 8.86
C GLY A 108 1.71 -3.07 7.50
N ALA A 109 2.15 -2.03 6.78
CA ALA A 109 1.70 -1.75 5.42
C ALA A 109 2.82 -1.20 4.52
N GLY A 110 2.88 -1.69 3.29
CA GLY A 110 3.65 -1.11 2.20
C GLY A 110 2.78 -0.21 1.32
N LEU A 111 3.10 1.09 1.32
CA LEU A 111 2.33 2.14 0.69
C LEU A 111 3.10 2.73 -0.48
N MET A 112 2.93 2.15 -1.67
CA MET A 112 3.66 2.59 -2.85
C MET A 112 2.94 3.69 -3.63
N SER A 113 3.53 4.87 -3.79
CA SER A 113 2.92 6.00 -4.50
C SER A 113 1.43 6.17 -4.12
N PRO A 114 1.06 6.45 -2.85
CA PRO A 114 -0.34 6.38 -2.43
C PRO A 114 -1.23 7.49 -2.99
N SER A 115 -2.46 7.13 -3.35
CA SER A 115 -3.47 8.07 -3.82
C SER A 115 -4.18 8.77 -2.66
N LEU A 116 -3.65 9.90 -2.20
CA LEU A 116 -4.13 10.57 -0.99
C LEU A 116 -5.16 11.68 -1.22
N TRP A 117 -5.45 12.01 -2.47
CA TRP A 117 -6.39 13.06 -2.87
C TRP A 117 -7.89 12.72 -2.85
N PRO A 118 -8.32 11.44 -2.94
CA PRO A 118 -9.73 11.10 -2.95
C PRO A 118 -10.55 11.81 -1.86
N ALA A 119 -11.77 12.22 -2.24
CA ALA A 119 -12.69 12.98 -1.40
C ALA A 119 -12.03 14.22 -0.74
N GLY A 120 -11.21 14.96 -1.48
CA GLY A 120 -10.59 16.19 -0.99
C GLY A 120 -9.59 15.96 0.14
N TYR A 121 -8.77 14.91 0.04
CA TYR A 121 -7.82 14.51 1.07
C TYR A 121 -8.45 14.01 2.39
N ALA A 122 -9.63 13.39 2.33
CA ALA A 122 -10.37 12.89 3.49
C ALA A 122 -9.57 11.88 4.36
N ILE A 123 -8.55 11.24 3.80
CA ILE A 123 -7.67 10.35 4.56
C ILE A 123 -6.94 11.08 5.70
N PHE A 124 -6.58 12.36 5.56
CA PHE A 124 -5.85 13.07 6.61
C PHE A 124 -6.65 13.35 7.88
N PRO A 125 -7.89 13.88 7.85
CA PRO A 125 -8.73 13.91 9.05
C PRO A 125 -9.02 12.51 9.57
N TYR A 126 -9.33 11.55 8.70
CA TYR A 126 -9.60 10.17 9.10
C TYR A 126 -8.50 9.54 9.96
N LEU A 127 -7.23 9.73 9.58
CA LEU A 127 -6.07 9.26 10.34
C LEU A 127 -5.83 10.05 11.63
N ARG A 128 -6.16 11.34 11.65
CA ARG A 128 -5.97 12.18 12.85
C ARG A 128 -6.85 11.70 14.01
N ASP A 129 -8.05 11.24 13.69
CA ASP A 129 -9.07 10.81 14.64
C ASP A 129 -8.88 9.35 15.13
N ARG A 130 -7.83 8.66 14.69
CA ARG A 130 -7.54 7.26 15.06
C ARG A 130 -6.20 7.13 15.77
N PRO A 131 -6.05 6.24 16.77
CA PRO A 131 -4.80 6.09 17.50
C PRO A 131 -3.64 5.66 16.58
N ALA A 132 -2.41 5.84 17.07
CA ALA A 132 -1.24 5.25 16.43
C ALA A 132 -1.39 3.72 16.39
N THR A 133 -0.97 3.12 15.29
CA THR A 133 -1.10 1.68 15.01
C THR A 133 0.01 0.85 15.66
N GLN A 134 1.15 1.48 15.96
CA GLN A 134 2.41 0.82 16.35
C GLN A 134 2.89 -0.20 15.30
N ALA A 135 2.39 -0.10 14.07
CA ALA A 135 2.67 -1.00 12.97
C ALA A 135 3.85 -0.48 12.13
N ARG A 136 4.49 -1.37 11.37
CA ARG A 136 5.56 -0.98 10.43
C ARG A 136 4.97 -0.41 9.14
N ILE A 137 5.33 0.82 8.79
CA ILE A 137 4.81 1.49 7.60
C ILE A 137 5.95 1.87 6.68
N TYR A 138 5.99 1.22 5.52
CA TYR A 138 6.80 1.65 4.39
C TYR A 138 5.98 2.59 3.51
N LEU A 139 6.55 3.73 3.17
CA LEU A 139 5.95 4.70 2.27
C LEU A 139 6.95 5.08 1.18
N ASP A 140 6.48 5.15 -0.06
CA ASP A 140 7.30 5.69 -1.13
C ASP A 140 6.55 6.63 -2.07
N VAL A 141 7.32 7.39 -2.86
CA VAL A 141 6.81 8.21 -3.96
C VAL A 141 7.90 8.49 -5.01
N GLY A 142 7.52 8.58 -6.28
CA GLY A 142 8.41 9.04 -7.35
C GLY A 142 8.45 10.56 -7.53
N THR A 143 9.47 11.10 -8.21
CA THR A 143 9.49 12.54 -8.53
C THR A 143 8.79 12.93 -9.83
N ARG A 144 8.43 11.97 -10.67
CA ARG A 144 7.71 12.16 -11.95
C ARG A 144 6.36 11.43 -11.96
N GLU A 145 5.68 11.39 -10.82
CA GLU A 145 4.31 10.86 -10.66
C GLU A 145 3.33 11.46 -11.66
N LEU A 146 2.32 10.69 -12.07
CA LEU A 146 1.25 11.12 -13.00
C LEU A 146 1.78 11.75 -14.30
N SER A 147 2.77 11.10 -14.92
CA SER A 147 3.31 11.41 -16.24
C SER A 147 3.04 10.27 -17.23
N GLY A 148 3.30 10.49 -18.52
CA GLY A 148 3.04 9.46 -19.56
C GLY A 148 1.54 9.14 -19.66
N ARG A 149 1.16 7.86 -19.51
CA ARG A 149 -0.24 7.40 -19.62
C ARG A 149 -1.19 8.08 -18.64
N PHE A 150 -0.69 8.58 -17.50
CA PHE A 150 -1.47 9.30 -16.49
C PHE A 150 -1.35 10.83 -16.58
N ALA A 151 -0.78 11.37 -17.66
CA ALA A 151 -0.57 12.81 -17.80
C ALA A 151 -1.89 13.61 -17.75
N PHE A 152 -3.01 13.01 -18.16
CA PHE A 152 -4.33 13.64 -18.08
C PHE A 152 -4.74 13.98 -16.63
N LEU A 153 -4.38 13.12 -15.66
CA LEU A 153 -4.61 13.39 -14.23
C LEU A 153 -3.76 14.55 -13.71
N ARG A 154 -2.67 14.91 -14.40
CA ARG A 154 -1.74 15.95 -13.97
C ARG A 154 -2.32 17.36 -14.03
N LEU A 155 -3.36 17.60 -14.84
CA LEU A 155 -4.09 18.88 -14.83
C LEU A 155 -4.70 19.15 -13.46
N HIS A 156 -5.20 18.09 -12.83
CA HIS A 156 -5.79 18.16 -11.51
C HIS A 156 -4.71 17.97 -10.44
N TRP A 157 -3.78 17.04 -10.66
CA TRP A 157 -2.80 16.59 -9.67
C TRP A 157 -1.35 16.56 -10.19
N PRO A 158 -0.65 17.70 -10.19
CA PRO A 158 0.76 17.75 -10.55
C PRO A 158 1.62 16.84 -9.68
N SER A 159 2.70 16.27 -10.23
CA SER A 159 3.64 15.41 -9.50
C SER A 159 4.19 16.06 -8.22
N ARG A 160 4.27 17.41 -8.20
CA ARG A 160 4.63 18.17 -7.00
C ARG A 160 3.60 18.02 -5.89
N GLN A 161 2.32 18.16 -6.19
CA GLN A 161 1.24 17.98 -5.21
C GLN A 161 1.18 16.54 -4.72
N TYR A 162 1.39 15.56 -5.61
CA TYR A 162 1.50 14.15 -5.23
C TYR A 162 2.58 13.91 -4.17
N ARG A 163 3.80 14.42 -4.43
CA ARG A 163 4.91 14.31 -3.47
C ARG A 163 4.66 15.07 -2.18
N GLN A 164 4.05 16.25 -2.25
CA GLN A 164 3.69 17.03 -1.07
C GLN A 164 2.68 16.27 -0.20
N ALA A 165 1.71 15.59 -0.81
CA ALA A 165 0.77 14.75 -0.10
C ALA A 165 1.46 13.56 0.59
N ALA A 166 2.38 12.86 -0.10
CA ALA A 166 3.16 11.78 0.50
C ALA A 166 4.05 12.27 1.66
N ALA A 167 4.74 13.40 1.49
CA ALA A 167 5.54 14.01 2.55
C ALA A 167 4.68 14.46 3.75
N ARG A 168 3.47 14.98 3.49
CA ARG A 168 2.50 15.33 4.53
C ARG A 168 2.02 14.09 5.28
N LEU A 169 1.78 12.98 4.58
CA LEU A 169 1.44 11.71 5.22
C LEU A 169 2.59 11.22 6.11
N TYR A 170 3.82 11.22 5.59
CA TYR A 170 4.99 10.84 6.39
C TYR A 170 5.11 11.70 7.66
N ALA A 171 4.98 13.02 7.55
CA ALA A 171 5.04 13.92 8.70
C ALA A 171 3.93 13.62 9.73
N LEU A 172 2.72 13.30 9.28
CA LEU A 172 1.62 12.89 10.16
C LEU A 172 1.93 11.59 10.90
N LEU A 173 2.47 10.59 10.19
CA LEU A 173 2.84 9.30 10.78
C LEU A 173 4.03 9.44 11.75
N ALA A 174 5.06 10.18 11.37
CA ALA A 174 6.26 10.41 12.18
C ALA A 174 5.98 11.13 13.50
N ALA A 175 4.90 11.89 13.58
CA ALA A 175 4.46 12.53 14.83
C ALA A 175 3.78 11.56 15.80
N ARG A 176 3.44 10.34 15.38
CA ARG A 176 2.54 9.41 16.11
C ARG A 176 3.10 8.01 16.26
N GLU A 177 3.88 7.54 15.29
CA GLU A 177 4.46 6.19 15.26
C GLU A 177 5.93 6.21 15.70
N PRO A 178 6.45 5.09 16.24
CA PRO A 178 7.87 4.94 16.51
C PRO A 178 8.71 5.14 15.24
N ALA A 179 9.81 5.89 15.32
CA ALA A 179 10.66 6.14 14.16
C ALA A 179 11.21 4.85 13.53
N ALA A 180 11.51 3.83 14.34
CA ALA A 180 11.94 2.52 13.87
C ALA A 180 10.87 1.75 13.05
N ASN A 181 9.60 2.13 13.22
CA ASN A 181 8.48 1.55 12.50
C ASN A 181 8.16 2.30 11.20
N LEU A 182 8.92 3.34 10.83
CA LEU A 182 8.66 4.10 9.62
C LEU A 182 9.84 4.06 8.65
N HIS A 183 9.53 3.89 7.37
CA HIS A 183 10.48 4.09 6.28
C HIS A 183 9.83 4.92 5.19
N PHE A 184 10.51 6.00 4.77
CA PHE A 184 10.04 6.86 3.68
C PHE A 184 11.10 7.00 2.60
N PHE A 185 10.74 6.64 1.38
CA PHE A 185 11.64 6.65 0.23
C PHE A 185 11.10 7.52 -0.92
N ILE A 186 11.94 8.41 -1.44
CA ILE A 186 11.63 9.20 -2.64
C ILE A 186 12.54 8.75 -3.76
N GLU A 187 11.98 8.20 -4.84
CA GLU A 187 12.76 7.74 -6.00
C GLU A 187 12.88 8.84 -7.06
N PRO A 188 14.09 9.37 -7.34
CA PRO A 188 14.30 10.36 -8.37
C PRO A 188 13.98 9.82 -9.76
N GLY A 189 13.19 10.56 -10.54
CA GLY A 189 12.86 10.24 -11.92
C GLY A 189 11.74 9.20 -12.09
N ALA A 190 11.35 8.52 -11.01
CA ALA A 190 10.32 7.49 -11.04
C ALA A 190 8.92 8.04 -11.38
N ARG A 191 8.18 7.24 -12.16
CA ARG A 191 6.82 7.53 -12.63
C ARG A 191 5.80 6.68 -11.88
N HIS A 192 4.52 7.01 -12.05
CA HIS A 192 3.40 6.24 -11.51
C HIS A 192 3.19 4.96 -12.33
N GLY A 193 3.79 3.84 -11.91
CA GLY A 193 3.63 2.57 -12.61
C GLY A 193 4.51 1.42 -12.14
N GLU A 194 4.23 0.26 -12.73
CA GLU A 194 4.67 -1.09 -12.35
C GLU A 194 6.19 -1.20 -12.32
N ALA A 195 6.88 -0.73 -13.35
CA ALA A 195 8.34 -0.78 -13.39
C ALA A 195 9.02 0.01 -12.26
N ALA A 196 8.41 1.10 -11.78
CA ALA A 196 8.94 1.86 -10.64
C ALA A 196 8.61 1.20 -9.31
N TRP A 197 7.43 0.60 -9.18
CA TRP A 197 7.07 -0.18 -8.00
C TRP A 197 7.93 -1.43 -7.86
N ALA A 198 8.17 -2.17 -8.95
CA ALA A 198 9.08 -3.32 -8.99
C ALA A 198 10.48 -3.00 -8.47
N ARG A 199 11.06 -1.86 -8.87
CA ARG A 199 12.39 -1.43 -8.38
C ARG A 199 12.43 -1.14 -6.87
N ARG A 200 11.31 -0.68 -6.29
CA ARG A 200 11.22 -0.31 -4.87
C ARG A 200 10.78 -1.46 -3.96
N LEU A 201 10.16 -2.48 -4.54
CA LEU A 201 9.58 -3.62 -3.84
C LEU A 201 10.59 -4.34 -2.92
N PRO A 202 11.85 -4.60 -3.34
CA PRO A 202 12.82 -5.27 -2.46
C PRO A 202 13.10 -4.49 -1.18
N THR A 203 13.23 -3.17 -1.27
CA THR A 203 13.48 -2.31 -0.09
C THR A 203 12.27 -2.32 0.84
N ALA A 204 11.06 -2.24 0.28
CA ALA A 204 9.83 -2.28 1.05
C ALA A 204 9.67 -3.59 1.83
N LEU A 205 9.87 -4.72 1.15
CA LEU A 205 9.72 -6.05 1.76
C LEU A 205 10.78 -6.33 2.81
N ARG A 206 12.04 -5.96 2.58
CA ARG A 206 13.09 -6.08 3.62
C ARG A 206 12.74 -5.31 4.88
N PHE A 207 12.21 -4.10 4.72
CA PHE A 207 11.79 -3.29 5.86
C PHE A 207 10.61 -3.92 6.63
N LEU A 208 9.56 -4.32 5.90
CA LEU A 208 8.34 -4.85 6.52
C LEU A 208 8.59 -6.20 7.20
N LEU A 209 9.34 -7.09 6.54
CA LEU A 209 9.57 -8.48 6.94
C LEU A 209 10.84 -8.65 7.79
N ALA A 210 11.53 -7.57 8.15
CA ALA A 210 12.70 -7.66 9.03
C ALA A 210 12.34 -8.38 10.34
N ASN A 211 13.16 -9.32 10.80
CA ASN A 211 12.94 -9.91 12.12
C ASN A 211 12.92 -8.78 13.17
N PRO A 212 11.97 -8.77 14.11
CA PRO A 212 12.13 -7.94 15.30
C PRO A 212 13.49 -8.30 15.89
N THR A 213 14.40 -7.33 15.99
CA THR A 213 15.65 -7.54 16.73
C THR A 213 15.25 -8.02 18.12
N GLY A 214 15.65 -9.25 18.45
CA GLY A 214 15.38 -9.90 19.73
C GLY A 214 15.94 -9.13 20.91
#